data_AF-A0A836MPZ5-F1
#
_entry.id   AF-A0A836MPZ5-F1
#
_cell.length_a   1.000
_cell.length_b   1.000
_cell.length_c   1.000
_cell.angle_alpha   90.00
_cell.angle_beta   90.00
_cell.angle_gamma   90.00
#
_symmetry.space_group_name_H-M   'P 1'
#
loop_
_entity.id
_entity.type
_entity.pdbx_description
1 polymer ?
#
loop_
_entity_poly.entity_id
_entity_poly.type
_entity_poly.pdbx_seq_one_letter_code
_entity_poly.pdbx_strand_id
1 'polypeptide(L)'
;MNHTKAYGYLEVKSFDDDKRIITGIATTPNTDRAEDIVDPRGAKFTLPIPFLWQHDHTQPIGDVIEAKVTDAGIEVVIQLASIKEEGSLKDRLDTAWLSIKNKLVKGLSIGFRAVEYSFIENSYGIHYTAWDWYELSAVTIPANAEATITTVKQLFTTTAESQKRPADKSDAVINVGSVSKNSGMSNQPTQIAKEQDAFVPADSLPESLVGVATKKHLVVSLAPTNKHLIVKL
;
A
#
# COMPACT_ATOMS: atom_id res chain seq x y z
N MET A 1 -42.69 6.31 30.86
CA MET A 1 -41.26 6.56 30.54
C MET A 1 -41.19 7.04 29.10
N ASN A 2 -40.86 8.32 28.89
CA ASN A 2 -40.69 8.86 27.55
C ASN A 2 -39.22 8.68 27.13
N HIS A 3 -38.99 7.86 26.11
CA HIS A 3 -37.66 7.69 25.51
C HIS A 3 -37.42 8.84 24.52
N THR A 4 -36.65 9.84 24.94
CA THR A 4 -36.10 10.83 24.01
C THR A 4 -34.96 10.18 23.23
N LYS A 5 -35.22 9.81 21.97
CA LYS A 5 -34.17 9.41 21.03
C LYS A 5 -33.56 10.66 20.42
N ALA A 6 -32.28 10.91 20.68
CA ALA A 6 -31.53 11.95 19.99
C ALA A 6 -31.05 11.42 18.64
N TYR A 7 -31.49 12.04 17.55
CA TYR A 7 -30.96 11.81 16.21
C TYR A 7 -29.88 12.86 15.95
N GLY A 8 -28.62 12.45 15.90
CA GLY A 8 -27.53 13.32 15.46
C GLY A 8 -27.58 13.47 13.94
N TYR A 9 -27.80 14.69 13.46
CA TYR A 9 -27.59 15.02 12.05
C TYR A 9 -26.07 15.09 11.79
N LEU A 10 -25.56 14.17 10.96
CA LEU A 10 -24.20 14.27 10.43
C LEU A 10 -24.23 15.31 9.31
N GLU A 11 -23.82 16.54 9.62
CA GLU A 11 -23.54 17.55 8.62
C GLU A 11 -22.25 17.18 7.88
N VAL A 12 -22.37 16.70 6.64
CA VAL A 12 -21.23 16.40 5.77
C VAL A 12 -20.58 17.73 5.40
N LYS A 13 -19.51 18.09 6.11
CA LYS A 13 -18.64 19.20 5.71
C LYS A 13 -17.93 18.82 4.41
N SER A 14 -17.99 19.74 3.45
CA SER A 14 -17.51 19.65 2.07
C SER A 14 -16.33 18.70 1.85
N PHE A 15 -16.46 17.86 0.82
CA PHE A 15 -15.38 17.03 0.28
C PHE A 15 -14.17 17.91 -0.07
N ASP A 16 -13.02 17.66 0.57
CA ASP A 16 -11.74 18.16 0.08
C ASP A 16 -11.09 17.07 -0.80
N ASP A 17 -11.84 16.66 -1.83
CA ASP A 17 -11.37 15.72 -2.86
C ASP A 17 -10.25 16.36 -3.71
N ASP A 18 -10.13 17.69 -3.63
CA ASP A 18 -9.14 18.51 -4.34
C ASP A 18 -7.71 18.23 -3.89
N LYS A 19 -7.51 17.85 -2.63
CA LYS A 19 -6.16 17.61 -2.12
C LYS A 19 -5.48 16.39 -2.71
N ARG A 20 -6.20 15.40 -3.24
CA ARG A 20 -5.61 14.19 -3.87
C ARG A 20 -4.37 13.60 -3.16
N ILE A 21 -4.44 13.45 -1.84
CA ILE A 21 -3.38 12.82 -1.02
C ILE A 21 -3.72 11.36 -0.77
N ILE A 22 -2.74 10.49 -1.02
CA ILE A 22 -2.80 9.07 -0.68
C ILE A 22 -1.63 8.68 0.22
N THR A 23 -1.80 7.57 0.92
CA THR A 23 -0.73 6.92 1.69
C THR A 23 -0.61 5.47 1.29
N GLY A 24 0.56 4.88 1.51
CA GLY A 24 0.80 3.49 1.15
C GLY A 24 2.13 2.96 1.63
N ILE A 25 2.44 1.74 1.19
CA ILE A 25 3.72 1.06 1.38
C ILE A 25 4.40 0.97 0.02
N ALA A 26 5.59 1.57 -0.11
CA ALA A 26 6.33 1.56 -1.38
C ALA A 26 7.04 0.22 -1.64
N THR A 27 7.59 -0.39 -0.58
CA THR A 27 8.23 -1.71 -0.63
C THR A 27 8.30 -2.30 0.79
N THR A 28 8.40 -3.62 0.90
CA THR A 28 8.60 -4.40 2.14
C THR A 28 9.87 -5.26 2.00
N PRO A 29 10.45 -5.80 3.10
CA PRO A 29 11.62 -6.66 3.00
C PRO A 29 11.29 -8.08 2.48
N ASN A 30 10.03 -8.36 2.15
CA ASN A 30 9.62 -9.66 1.65
C ASN A 30 10.02 -9.84 0.19
N THR A 31 10.33 -11.09 -0.17
CA THR A 31 10.64 -11.49 -1.54
C THR A 31 9.51 -11.12 -2.50
N ASP A 32 9.86 -10.48 -3.60
CA ASP A 32 8.91 -10.00 -4.58
C ASP A 32 8.56 -11.07 -5.63
N ARG A 33 7.72 -10.70 -6.61
CA ARG A 33 7.27 -11.63 -7.66
C ARG A 33 8.37 -12.04 -8.65
N ALA A 34 9.51 -11.34 -8.66
CA ALA A 34 10.70 -11.67 -9.43
C ALA A 34 11.74 -12.44 -8.60
N GLU A 35 11.37 -12.85 -7.39
CA GLU A 35 12.25 -13.45 -6.38
C GLU A 35 13.28 -12.49 -5.77
N ASP A 36 13.20 -11.19 -6.06
CA ASP A 36 14.12 -10.19 -5.55
C ASP A 36 13.74 -9.78 -4.12
N ILE A 37 14.74 -9.35 -3.34
CA ILE A 37 14.54 -8.68 -2.05
C ILE A 37 15.14 -7.28 -2.16
N VAL A 38 14.33 -6.25 -2.00
CA VAL A 38 14.81 -4.85 -1.98
C VAL A 38 14.71 -4.33 -0.56
N ASP A 39 15.82 -4.32 0.19
CA ASP A 39 15.83 -3.98 1.60
C ASP A 39 15.40 -2.51 1.81
N PRO A 40 14.28 -2.25 2.52
CA PRO A 40 13.83 -0.89 2.84
C PRO A 40 14.91 -0.01 3.46
N ARG A 41 15.80 -0.56 4.28
CA ARG A 41 16.89 0.17 4.95
C ARG A 41 18.01 0.58 4.01
N GLY A 42 18.13 -0.09 2.88
CA GLY A 42 19.10 0.21 1.84
C GLY A 42 18.76 1.44 0.99
N ALA A 43 17.56 2.00 1.14
CA ALA A 43 17.03 3.06 0.31
C ALA A 43 17.79 4.38 0.51
N LYS A 44 18.31 4.95 -0.58
CA LYS A 44 18.88 6.30 -0.64
C LYS A 44 17.99 7.18 -1.50
N PHE A 45 17.52 8.29 -0.93
CA PHE A 45 16.60 9.19 -1.62
C PHE A 45 16.65 10.62 -1.08
N THR A 46 16.10 11.55 -1.84
CA THR A 46 15.81 12.92 -1.42
C THR A 46 14.39 13.23 -1.86
N LEU A 47 13.60 13.83 -0.96
CA LEU A 47 12.23 14.23 -1.27
C LEU A 47 12.20 15.61 -1.94
N PRO A 48 11.26 15.87 -2.85
CA PRO A 48 10.23 14.93 -3.33
C PRO A 48 10.79 13.88 -4.33
N ILE A 49 10.17 12.69 -4.35
CA ILE A 49 10.43 11.65 -5.37
C ILE A 49 9.28 11.68 -6.39
N PRO A 50 9.54 11.65 -7.70
CA PRO A 50 8.49 11.63 -8.71
C PRO A 50 7.52 10.46 -8.53
N PHE A 51 6.22 10.74 -8.60
CA PHE A 51 5.17 9.73 -8.63
C PHE A 51 4.64 9.56 -10.06
N LEU A 52 4.86 8.38 -10.65
CA LEU A 52 4.56 8.12 -12.05
C LEU A 52 3.35 7.20 -12.24
N TRP A 53 2.90 7.11 -13.49
CA TRP A 53 1.88 6.17 -13.92
C TRP A 53 2.50 4.96 -14.61
N GLN A 54 2.33 3.76 -14.04
CA GLN A 54 2.71 2.48 -14.65
C GLN A 54 4.17 2.43 -15.14
N HIS A 55 5.12 3.02 -14.38
CA HIS A 55 6.55 3.13 -14.74
C HIS A 55 6.84 3.91 -16.03
N ASP A 56 5.85 4.62 -16.58
CA ASP A 56 6.08 5.47 -17.74
C ASP A 56 6.68 6.81 -17.30
N HIS A 57 7.98 6.98 -17.54
CA HIS A 57 8.74 8.18 -17.22
C HIS A 57 8.25 9.45 -17.96
N THR A 58 7.41 9.31 -18.99
CA THR A 58 6.75 10.44 -19.66
C THR A 58 5.42 10.83 -18.99
N GLN A 59 4.98 10.04 -18.00
CA GLN A 59 3.70 10.19 -17.31
C GLN A 59 3.83 10.43 -15.80
N PRO A 60 4.46 11.53 -15.35
CA PRO A 60 4.38 11.94 -13.95
C PRO A 60 2.97 12.40 -13.60
N ILE A 61 2.49 11.96 -12.43
CA ILE A 61 1.15 12.23 -11.92
C ILE A 61 1.14 12.84 -10.51
N GLY A 62 2.31 13.05 -9.90
CA GLY A 62 2.45 13.67 -8.59
C GLY A 62 3.85 13.46 -8.01
N ASP A 63 3.93 13.50 -6.69
CA ASP A 63 5.18 13.35 -5.94
C ASP A 63 4.97 12.60 -4.62
N VAL A 64 5.96 11.83 -4.21
CA VAL A 64 6.13 11.38 -2.83
C VAL A 64 6.67 12.56 -2.02
N ILE A 65 5.91 13.00 -1.01
CA ILE A 65 6.24 14.18 -0.20
C ILE A 65 6.75 13.80 1.19
N GLU A 66 6.44 12.59 1.66
CA GLU A 66 6.99 12.02 2.90
C GLU A 66 7.30 10.54 2.67
N ALA A 67 8.42 10.07 3.22
CA ALA A 67 8.82 8.67 3.21
C ALA A 67 9.48 8.32 4.54
N LYS A 68 9.02 7.24 5.16
CA LYS A 68 9.49 6.76 6.45
C LYS A 68 9.89 5.30 6.34
N VAL A 69 11.19 5.06 6.49
CA VAL A 69 11.76 3.71 6.47
C VAL A 69 11.53 3.05 7.84
N THR A 70 11.02 1.82 7.83
CA THR A 70 10.77 1.00 9.02
C THR A 70 11.21 -0.44 8.79
N ASP A 71 11.15 -1.27 9.83
CA ASP A 71 11.34 -2.73 9.72
C ASP A 71 10.32 -3.41 8.79
N ALA A 72 9.10 -2.88 8.74
CA ALA A 72 8.02 -3.48 7.95
C ALA A 72 8.05 -3.07 6.47
N GLY A 73 8.82 -2.04 6.11
CA GLY A 73 8.78 -1.44 4.78
C GLY A 73 8.93 0.08 4.82
N ILE A 74 8.74 0.71 3.66
CA ILE A 74 8.75 2.16 3.52
C ILE A 74 7.31 2.68 3.43
N GLU A 75 6.88 3.39 4.47
CA GLU A 75 5.61 4.12 4.50
C GLU A 75 5.75 5.43 3.72
N VAL A 76 4.79 5.76 2.86
CA VAL A 76 4.82 6.97 2.02
C VAL A 76 3.55 7.79 2.10
N VAL A 77 3.71 9.11 1.97
CA VAL A 77 2.62 10.06 1.67
C VAL A 77 2.87 10.64 0.28
N ILE A 78 1.85 10.54 -0.58
CA ILE A 78 1.94 10.89 -1.99
C ILE A 78 0.88 11.94 -2.30
N GLN A 79 1.31 13.02 -2.96
CA GLN A 79 0.46 14.10 -3.44
C GLN A 79 0.31 13.97 -4.94
N LEU A 80 -0.90 13.66 -5.43
CA LEU A 80 -1.15 13.69 -6.87
C LEU A 80 -1.36 15.12 -7.35
N ALA A 81 -0.86 15.43 -8.55
CA ALA A 81 -1.07 16.72 -9.16
C ALA A 81 -2.54 16.92 -9.56
N SER A 82 -3.00 18.16 -9.45
CA SER A 82 -4.31 18.60 -9.91
C SER A 82 -4.15 19.97 -10.56
N ILE A 83 -4.75 20.14 -11.73
CA ILE A 83 -4.71 21.37 -12.50
C ILE A 83 -6.13 21.75 -12.95
N LYS A 84 -6.35 23.05 -13.18
CA LYS A 84 -7.65 23.58 -13.63
C LYS A 84 -7.69 23.73 -15.15
N GLU A 85 -6.53 23.82 -15.78
CA GLU A 85 -6.34 23.99 -17.21
C GLU A 85 -6.79 22.72 -17.94
N GLU A 86 -7.70 22.89 -18.91
CA GLU A 86 -8.16 21.80 -19.75
C GLU A 86 -7.07 21.29 -20.68
N GLY A 87 -7.12 20.00 -21.02
CA GLY A 87 -6.22 19.37 -21.97
C GLY A 87 -5.70 18.00 -21.50
N SER A 88 -4.85 17.39 -22.34
CA SER A 88 -4.39 16.01 -22.15
C SER A 88 -3.68 15.75 -20.82
N LEU A 89 -2.99 16.77 -20.27
CA LEU A 89 -2.36 16.66 -18.95
C LEU A 89 -3.41 16.49 -17.86
N LYS A 90 -4.47 17.31 -17.87
CA LYS A 90 -5.57 17.21 -16.91
C LYS A 90 -6.29 15.88 -17.03
N ASP A 91 -6.58 15.43 -18.25
CA ASP A 91 -7.23 14.14 -18.50
C ASP A 91 -6.42 12.97 -17.92
N ARG A 92 -5.09 13.00 -18.07
CA ARG A 92 -4.18 12.00 -17.48
C ARG A 92 -4.23 12.02 -15.96
N LEU A 93 -4.10 13.20 -15.35
CA LEU A 93 -4.11 13.36 -13.89
C LEU A 93 -5.45 12.91 -13.29
N ASP A 94 -6.56 13.27 -13.94
CA ASP A 94 -7.90 12.90 -13.52
C ASP A 94 -8.15 11.41 -13.71
N THR A 95 -7.70 10.82 -14.81
CA THR A 95 -7.78 9.37 -15.05
C THR A 95 -6.98 8.58 -14.01
N ALA A 96 -5.76 9.01 -13.69
CA ALA A 96 -4.94 8.38 -12.67
C ALA A 96 -5.61 8.46 -11.29
N TRP A 97 -6.08 9.65 -10.90
CA TRP A 97 -6.81 9.86 -9.64
C TRP A 97 -8.06 8.99 -9.55
N LEU A 98 -8.91 9.00 -10.58
CA LEU A 98 -10.14 8.21 -10.60
C LEU A 98 -9.83 6.71 -10.58
N SER A 99 -8.79 6.27 -11.28
CA SER A 99 -8.37 4.85 -11.28
C SER A 99 -7.92 4.39 -9.91
N ILE A 100 -7.17 5.22 -9.17
CA ILE A 100 -6.74 4.93 -7.80
C ILE A 100 -7.94 4.95 -6.85
N LYS A 101 -8.76 6.02 -6.91
CA LYS A 101 -9.93 6.20 -6.05
C LYS A 101 -10.94 5.06 -6.20
N ASN A 102 -11.14 4.58 -7.42
CA ASN A 102 -12.03 3.45 -7.72
C ASN A 102 -11.33 2.08 -7.64
N LYS A 103 -10.11 2.03 -7.10
CA LYS A 103 -9.34 0.80 -6.84
C LYS A 103 -9.05 -0.05 -8.09
N LEU A 104 -9.09 0.55 -9.28
CA LEU A 104 -8.60 -0.08 -10.52
C LEU A 104 -7.08 -0.18 -10.50
N VAL A 105 -6.42 0.80 -9.87
CA VAL A 105 -4.98 0.81 -9.60
C VAL A 105 -4.78 0.95 -8.09
N LYS A 106 -4.15 -0.06 -7.48
CA LYS A 106 -4.05 -0.21 -6.01
C LYS A 106 -2.65 -0.55 -5.52
N GLY A 107 -1.73 -0.82 -6.44
CA GLY A 107 -0.35 -1.16 -6.14
C GLY A 107 0.56 0.06 -6.20
N LEU A 108 1.66 -0.04 -5.48
CA LEU A 108 2.81 0.85 -5.61
C LEU A 108 4.01 0.00 -6.04
N SER A 109 4.88 0.55 -6.87
CA SER A 109 6.13 -0.14 -7.22
C SER A 109 7.25 0.86 -7.29
N ILE A 110 8.38 0.51 -6.68
CA ILE A 110 9.60 1.30 -6.73
C ILE A 110 10.33 1.08 -8.05
N GLY A 111 10.90 2.16 -8.57
CA GLY A 111 11.89 2.17 -9.65
C GLY A 111 13.18 2.67 -9.06
N PHE A 112 14.25 1.89 -9.22
CA PHE A 112 15.50 2.11 -8.50
C PHE A 112 16.71 1.67 -9.31
N ARG A 113 17.89 2.10 -8.84
CA ARG A 113 19.17 1.58 -9.28
C ARG A 113 19.86 0.82 -8.15
N ALA A 114 20.33 -0.38 -8.45
CA ALA A 114 21.15 -1.15 -7.53
C ALA A 114 22.49 -0.45 -7.23
N VAL A 115 22.88 -0.43 -5.95
CA VAL A 115 24.19 0.06 -5.50
C VAL A 115 25.00 -1.09 -4.90
N GLU A 116 24.41 -1.82 -3.95
CA GLU A 116 24.99 -3.05 -3.36
C GLU A 116 23.95 -4.16 -3.41
N TYR A 117 24.38 -5.35 -3.82
CA TYR A 117 23.51 -6.50 -3.95
C TYR A 117 24.27 -7.82 -3.87
N SER A 118 23.54 -8.90 -3.62
CA SER A 118 24.02 -10.28 -3.65
C SER A 118 22.97 -11.20 -4.27
N PHE A 119 23.40 -12.31 -4.89
CA PHE A 119 22.46 -13.31 -5.39
C PHE A 119 21.92 -14.16 -4.25
N ILE A 120 20.62 -14.46 -4.29
CA ILE A 120 19.98 -15.32 -3.30
C ILE A 120 20.29 -16.78 -3.65
N GLU A 121 20.83 -17.54 -2.69
CA GLU A 121 21.17 -18.94 -2.91
C GLU A 121 19.93 -19.76 -3.25
N ASN A 122 20.03 -20.62 -4.29
CA ASN A 122 18.93 -21.44 -4.80
C ASN A 122 17.70 -20.66 -5.31
N SER A 123 17.88 -19.41 -5.73
CA SER A 123 16.86 -18.57 -6.35
C SER A 123 17.44 -17.84 -7.57
N TYR A 124 16.57 -17.35 -8.46
CA TYR A 124 16.96 -16.43 -9.53
C TYR A 124 17.01 -14.97 -9.08
N GLY A 125 16.62 -14.71 -7.82
CA GLY A 125 16.50 -13.40 -7.24
C GLY A 125 17.80 -12.79 -6.74
N ILE A 126 17.74 -11.48 -6.58
CA ILE A 126 18.81 -10.61 -6.11
C ILE A 126 18.34 -9.94 -4.81
N HIS A 127 19.19 -9.99 -3.79
CA HIS A 127 19.01 -9.23 -2.57
C HIS A 127 19.79 -7.91 -2.67
N TYR A 128 19.07 -6.80 -2.83
CA TYR A 128 19.59 -5.45 -2.89
C TYR A 128 19.64 -4.84 -1.48
N THR A 129 20.85 -4.64 -0.95
CA THR A 129 21.09 -4.11 0.40
C THR A 129 21.36 -2.61 0.40
N ALA A 130 21.72 -2.03 -0.74
CA ALA A 130 21.78 -0.59 -0.94
C ALA A 130 21.31 -0.23 -2.35
N TRP A 131 20.50 0.80 -2.48
CA TRP A 131 19.90 1.20 -3.75
C TRP A 131 19.52 2.68 -3.75
N ASP A 132 19.56 3.29 -4.93
CA ASP A 132 19.09 4.66 -5.13
C ASP A 132 17.65 4.63 -5.63
N TRP A 133 16.76 5.28 -4.90
CA TRP A 133 15.34 5.34 -5.24
C TRP A 133 15.10 6.46 -6.26
N TYR A 134 14.65 6.10 -7.47
CA TYR A 134 14.48 7.04 -8.57
C TYR A 134 13.04 7.53 -8.71
N GLU A 135 12.08 6.61 -8.61
CA GLU A 135 10.67 6.92 -8.78
C GLU A 135 9.79 5.99 -7.95
N LEU A 136 8.54 6.40 -7.75
CA LEU A 136 7.48 5.52 -7.28
C LEU A 136 6.34 5.55 -8.28
N SER A 137 5.79 4.40 -8.64
CA SER A 137 4.69 4.33 -9.61
C SER A 137 3.39 3.82 -9.02
N ALA A 138 2.27 4.40 -9.46
CA ALA A 138 0.96 3.77 -9.36
C ALA A 138 0.87 2.63 -10.39
N VAL A 139 0.68 1.39 -9.91
CA VAL A 139 0.69 0.20 -10.76
C VAL A 139 -0.50 -0.71 -10.50
N THR A 140 -0.97 -1.38 -11.54
CA THR A 140 -2.03 -2.39 -11.40
C THR A 140 -1.51 -3.65 -10.71
N ILE A 141 -0.27 -4.04 -11.02
CA ILE A 141 0.40 -5.21 -10.49
C ILE A 141 1.81 -4.78 -10.05
N PRO A 142 2.08 -4.68 -8.73
CA PRO A 142 3.41 -4.31 -8.25
C PRO A 142 4.40 -5.48 -8.35
N ALA A 143 5.70 -5.22 -8.34
CA ALA A 143 6.70 -6.28 -8.20
C ALA A 143 6.60 -6.89 -6.79
N ASN A 144 6.78 -6.06 -5.76
CA ASN A 144 6.51 -6.42 -4.37
C ASN A 144 4.99 -6.51 -4.13
N ALA A 145 4.50 -7.68 -3.71
CA ALA A 145 3.06 -7.95 -3.60
C ALA A 145 2.34 -7.15 -2.50
N GLU A 146 3.10 -6.67 -1.51
CA GLU A 146 2.60 -5.94 -0.34
C GLU A 146 2.69 -4.43 -0.51
N ALA A 147 3.37 -3.96 -1.57
CA ALA A 147 3.44 -2.56 -1.92
C ALA A 147 2.08 -2.06 -2.45
N THR A 148 1.33 -1.38 -1.59
CA THR A 148 -0.08 -1.04 -1.84
C THR A 148 -0.44 0.36 -1.36
N ILE A 149 -1.46 0.93 -1.98
CA ILE A 149 -2.12 2.16 -1.55
C ILE A 149 -3.11 1.80 -0.42
N THR A 150 -2.87 2.32 0.79
CA THR A 150 -3.63 1.96 1.99
C THR A 150 -4.79 2.90 2.27
N THR A 151 -4.59 4.21 2.14
CA THR A 151 -5.63 5.22 2.38
C THR A 151 -5.63 6.28 1.30
N VAL A 152 -6.80 6.54 0.75
CA VAL A 152 -7.10 7.78 0.01
C VAL A 152 -7.71 8.73 1.02
N LYS A 153 -6.96 9.75 1.46
CA LYS A 153 -7.41 10.61 2.57
C LYS A 153 -8.56 11.49 2.09
N GLN A 154 -9.78 11.08 2.40
CA GLN A 154 -10.97 11.93 2.31
C GLN A 154 -10.98 12.80 3.58
N LEU A 155 -10.73 14.10 3.46
CA LEU A 155 -10.76 14.95 4.65
C LEU A 155 -12.19 15.09 5.16
N PHE A 156 -12.43 14.69 6.40
CA PHE A 156 -13.59 15.10 7.18
C PHE A 156 -13.17 16.27 8.08
N THR A 157 -13.63 17.48 7.78
CA THR A 157 -13.38 18.64 8.65
C THR A 157 -14.28 18.54 9.88
N THR A 158 -13.75 18.15 11.05
CA THR A 158 -14.46 18.39 12.31
C THR A 158 -14.09 19.78 12.83
N THR A 159 -14.85 20.80 12.45
CA THR A 159 -14.77 22.10 13.16
C THR A 159 -15.32 21.91 14.57
N ALA A 160 -14.45 21.68 15.53
CA ALA A 160 -14.75 21.88 16.93
C ALA A 160 -14.49 23.35 17.24
N GLU A 161 -15.52 24.20 17.17
CA GLU A 161 -15.43 25.53 17.76
C GLU A 161 -16.79 26.01 18.29
N SER A 162 -16.81 26.11 19.62
CA SER A 162 -17.52 27.10 20.43
C SER A 162 -19.02 27.31 20.20
N GLN A 163 -19.83 26.65 21.04
CA GLN A 163 -21.02 27.31 21.59
C GLN A 163 -21.02 27.22 23.11
N LYS A 164 -20.57 28.31 23.75
CA LYS A 164 -21.00 28.68 25.10
C LYS A 164 -22.53 28.74 25.12
N ARG A 165 -23.17 27.88 25.88
CA ARG A 165 -24.60 28.01 26.23
C ARG A 165 -24.73 29.01 27.40
N PRO A 166 -25.72 29.92 27.40
CA PRO A 166 -25.92 30.83 28.53
C PRO A 166 -26.49 30.06 29.72
N ALA A 167 -26.13 30.51 30.92
CA ALA A 167 -26.72 30.08 32.18
C ALA A 167 -28.14 30.64 32.31
N ASP A 168 -29.07 29.82 32.78
CA ASP A 168 -30.26 30.30 33.50
C ASP A 168 -30.62 29.35 34.65
N LYS A 169 -31.11 29.96 35.74
CA LYS A 169 -31.32 29.44 37.09
C LYS A 169 -32.74 28.87 37.29
N SER A 170 -32.95 28.34 38.50
CA SER A 170 -34.22 27.93 39.17
C SER A 170 -34.68 26.50 38.87
N ASP A 171 -35.22 25.70 39.78
CA ASP A 171 -35.33 25.71 41.25
C ASP A 171 -35.78 24.28 41.68
N ALA A 172 -35.64 23.98 42.97
CA ALA A 172 -36.38 22.96 43.75
C ALA A 172 -35.97 21.46 43.70
N VAL A 173 -35.17 21.08 44.72
CA VAL A 173 -35.45 20.08 45.78
C VAL A 173 -36.59 19.08 45.50
N ILE A 174 -36.36 17.74 45.58
CA ILE A 174 -36.70 16.83 46.72
C ILE A 174 -35.99 15.46 46.58
N ASN A 175 -35.85 14.79 47.73
CA ASN A 175 -35.04 13.63 48.07
C ASN A 175 -35.85 12.30 48.02
N VAL A 176 -35.13 11.19 48.27
CA VAL A 176 -35.54 9.92 48.94
C VAL A 176 -35.52 8.63 48.09
N GLY A 177 -34.59 7.73 48.47
CA GLY A 177 -34.73 6.27 48.62
C GLY A 177 -34.88 5.44 47.33
N SER A 178 -34.37 4.21 47.18
CA SER A 178 -33.89 3.22 48.13
C SER A 178 -33.34 2.00 47.36
N VAL A 179 -32.18 1.49 47.77
CA VAL A 179 -31.88 0.09 48.17
C VAL A 179 -32.14 -1.09 47.20
N SER A 180 -31.10 -1.95 47.14
CA SER A 180 -31.04 -3.42 46.94
C SER A 180 -30.98 -3.97 45.52
N LYS A 181 -29.88 -4.67 45.17
CA LYS A 181 -29.64 -6.14 45.28
C LYS A 181 -30.47 -6.92 44.25
N ASN A 182 -30.03 -8.00 43.61
CA ASN A 182 -28.80 -8.79 43.53
C ASN A 182 -29.01 -9.75 42.33
N SER A 183 -28.02 -10.61 42.08
CA SER A 183 -28.06 -11.84 41.26
C SER A 183 -28.25 -11.63 39.75
N GLY A 184 -27.30 -11.96 38.88
CA GLY A 184 -26.39 -13.11 38.91
C GLY A 184 -27.07 -14.28 38.20
N MET A 185 -26.63 -14.58 36.97
CA MET A 185 -26.43 -15.96 36.52
C MET A 185 -25.67 -15.97 35.19
N SER A 186 -24.70 -16.88 35.14
CA SER A 186 -23.87 -17.31 34.03
C SER A 186 -24.65 -17.71 32.78
N ASN A 187 -23.98 -17.69 31.62
CA ASN A 187 -23.73 -18.92 30.84
C ASN A 187 -22.69 -18.70 29.74
N GLN A 188 -21.74 -19.63 29.69
CA GLN A 188 -20.78 -19.99 28.64
C GLN A 188 -20.76 -21.53 28.63
N PRO A 189 -20.19 -22.20 27.63
CA PRO A 189 -20.59 -22.29 26.22
C PRO A 189 -20.91 -23.76 25.84
N THR A 190 -21.40 -24.03 24.63
CA THR A 190 -21.51 -25.42 24.14
C THR A 190 -20.83 -25.58 22.77
N GLN A 191 -19.87 -26.50 22.73
CA GLN A 191 -19.17 -27.03 21.56
C GLN A 191 -19.96 -28.18 20.92
N ILE A 192 -19.82 -28.38 19.60
CA ILE A 192 -19.81 -29.69 18.87
C ILE A 192 -19.03 -29.42 17.55
N ALA A 193 -17.77 -29.87 17.34
CA ALA A 193 -17.25 -31.14 16.74
C ALA A 193 -17.77 -31.43 15.30
N LYS A 194 -17.10 -32.07 14.33
CA LYS A 194 -15.73 -32.49 13.95
C LYS A 194 -15.91 -33.19 12.58
N GLU A 195 -15.02 -33.02 11.60
CA GLU A 195 -14.65 -33.92 10.46
C GLU A 195 -13.74 -33.08 9.53
N GLN A 196 -12.42 -33.27 9.35
CA GLN A 196 -11.57 -34.40 8.94
C GLN A 196 -11.86 -34.96 7.54
N ASP A 197 -11.01 -34.61 6.58
CA ASP A 197 -10.32 -35.59 5.73
C ASP A 197 -9.00 -35.02 5.19
N ALA A 198 -7.98 -35.88 5.17
CA ALA A 198 -6.59 -35.63 4.82
C ALA A 198 -6.22 -36.33 3.50
N PHE A 199 -5.27 -35.78 2.74
CA PHE A 199 -4.64 -36.47 1.61
C PHE A 199 -3.17 -36.01 1.42
N VAL A 200 -2.22 -36.93 1.59
CA VAL A 200 -0.77 -36.84 1.26
C VAL A 200 -0.23 -38.30 1.18
N PRO A 201 0.93 -38.65 0.56
CA PRO A 201 1.52 -38.39 -0.78
C PRO A 201 2.00 -39.72 -1.47
N ALA A 202 2.74 -39.66 -2.61
CA ALA A 202 4.08 -40.29 -2.79
C ALA A 202 4.66 -40.23 -4.24
N ASP A 203 6.00 -40.08 -4.31
CA ASP A 203 7.01 -40.62 -5.27
C ASP A 203 7.03 -40.20 -6.76
N SER A 204 8.16 -40.03 -7.47
CA SER A 204 9.60 -40.33 -7.25
C SER A 204 10.48 -39.64 -8.32
N LEU A 205 11.77 -39.37 -8.02
CA LEU A 205 12.83 -38.97 -8.97
C LEU A 205 13.47 -40.19 -9.67
N PRO A 206 14.24 -40.00 -10.77
CA PRO A 206 15.66 -40.34 -10.68
C PRO A 206 16.65 -39.37 -11.38
N GLU A 207 17.93 -39.69 -11.17
CA GLU A 207 19.16 -38.90 -11.19
C GLU A 207 19.81 -38.56 -12.56
N SER A 208 20.78 -37.64 -12.45
CA SER A 208 22.07 -37.58 -13.16
C SER A 208 22.17 -36.77 -14.47
N LEU A 209 23.05 -35.75 -14.45
CA LEU A 209 24.19 -35.66 -15.36
C LEU A 209 25.19 -34.60 -14.84
N VAL A 210 26.35 -35.11 -14.44
CA VAL A 210 27.56 -34.35 -14.15
C VAL A 210 28.14 -33.82 -15.47
N GLY A 211 28.37 -32.51 -15.55
CA GLY A 211 28.97 -31.87 -16.72
C GLY A 211 29.91 -30.73 -16.32
N VAL A 212 31.18 -31.06 -16.11
CA VAL A 212 32.28 -30.08 -16.01
C VAL A 212 32.52 -29.48 -17.40
N ALA A 213 32.36 -28.17 -17.56
CA ALA A 213 32.75 -27.46 -18.78
C ALA A 213 33.72 -26.32 -18.46
N THR A 214 35.00 -26.62 -18.66
CA THR A 214 36.13 -25.69 -18.68
C THR A 214 36.05 -24.69 -19.85
N LYS A 215 36.45 -23.43 -19.57
CA LYS A 215 36.65 -22.32 -20.53
C LYS A 215 37.27 -22.77 -21.86
N LYS A 216 36.59 -22.51 -22.98
CA LYS A 216 37.23 -22.22 -24.28
C LYS A 216 36.47 -21.11 -25.00
N HIS A 217 37.25 -20.15 -25.49
CA HIS A 217 36.82 -19.04 -26.34
C HIS A 217 36.13 -19.56 -27.59
N LEU A 218 34.93 -19.04 -27.88
CA LEU A 218 34.31 -19.14 -29.20
C LEU A 218 33.98 -17.72 -29.67
N VAL A 219 34.74 -17.27 -30.67
CA VAL A 219 34.43 -16.08 -31.46
C VAL A 219 33.35 -16.48 -32.47
N VAL A 220 32.17 -15.87 -32.38
CA VAL A 220 31.14 -15.98 -33.42
C VAL A 220 30.82 -14.58 -33.93
N SER A 221 31.08 -14.42 -35.23
CA SER A 221 30.83 -13.25 -36.07
C SER A 221 29.34 -12.89 -36.12
N LEU A 222 29.05 -11.59 -36.04
CA LEU A 222 27.71 -11.01 -36.19
C LEU A 222 27.21 -11.07 -37.64
N ALA A 223 25.92 -11.36 -37.80
CA ALA A 223 25.09 -10.85 -38.88
C ALA A 223 23.69 -10.52 -38.31
N PRO A 224 23.03 -9.45 -38.77
CA PRO A 224 21.93 -8.83 -38.04
C PRO A 224 20.61 -9.52 -38.37
N THR A 225 19.82 -9.88 -37.35
CA THR A 225 18.40 -10.15 -37.55
C THR A 225 17.55 -9.45 -36.50
N ASN A 226 16.69 -8.60 -37.05
CA ASN A 226 15.74 -7.75 -36.39
C ASN A 226 14.65 -8.60 -35.71
N LYS A 227 14.67 -8.70 -34.38
CA LYS A 227 13.50 -9.11 -33.59
C LYS A 227 13.48 -8.28 -32.31
N HIS A 228 12.36 -7.58 -32.12
CA HIS A 228 12.07 -6.76 -30.96
C HIS A 228 12.25 -7.56 -29.67
N LEU A 229 13.30 -7.22 -28.92
CA LEU A 229 13.39 -7.56 -27.51
C LEU A 229 12.56 -6.52 -26.76
N ILE A 230 11.39 -6.95 -26.28
CA ILE A 230 10.64 -6.20 -25.27
C ILE A 230 11.50 -6.26 -24.01
N VAL A 231 12.25 -5.18 -23.76
CA VAL A 231 12.84 -4.93 -22.44
C VAL A 231 11.67 -4.49 -21.57
N LYS A 232 11.22 -5.37 -20.67
CA LYS A 232 10.41 -4.94 -19.53
C LYS A 232 11.34 -4.15 -18.61
N LEU A 233 11.15 -2.84 -18.59
CA LEU A 233 11.46 -2.00 -17.44
C LEU A 233 10.25 -2.02 -16.51
#